data_AF-A0A6A5S943-F1
#
_entry.id   AF-A0A6A5S943-F1
#
_cell.length_a   1.000
_cell.length_b   1.000
_cell.length_c   1.000
_cell.angle_alpha   90.00
_cell.angle_beta   90.00
_cell.angle_gamma   90.00
#
_symmetry.space_group_name_H-M   'P 1'
#
loop_
_entity.id
_entity.type
_entity.pdbx_description
1 polymer ?
#
loop_
_entity_poly.entity_id
_entity_poly.type
_entity_poly.pdbx_seq_one_letter_code
_entity_poly.pdbx_strand_id
1 'polypeptide(L)'
;MGNCPYAVAFETIDTSLWGVPAPADVNKAHATTWVAKTIHDYHLAMVWDDHLFDDYLGDFEGWTKELFLKVERGTLKSLKTVLRHRGVYTGSNRARIADSLYNMIATENALEWDPAEFQSMDFDSRSKAYKRQQNAPRIDHVPEQQPPQPAPLAGTQPPQLQLQSQQQPPTRRALRSGTIRPKPEAPER
;
A
#
# COMPACT_ATOMS: atom_id res chain seq x y z
N MET A 1 -12.35 17.57 24.35
CA MET A 1 -12.11 16.80 23.12
C MET A 1 -10.96 15.85 23.39
N GLY A 2 -11.27 14.58 23.69
CA GLY A 2 -10.26 13.55 23.96
C GLY A 2 -9.46 13.21 22.69
N ASN A 3 -8.35 12.51 22.88
CA ASN A 3 -7.28 12.20 21.92
C ASN A 3 -7.77 11.44 20.66
N CYS A 4 -8.54 12.10 19.79
CA CYS A 4 -8.93 11.58 18.49
C CYS A 4 -7.68 11.65 17.58
N PRO A 5 -7.16 10.52 17.06
CA PRO A 5 -5.90 10.51 16.31
C PRO A 5 -6.04 11.16 14.92
N TYR A 6 -7.23 11.66 14.57
CA TYR A 6 -7.53 12.25 13.28
C TYR A 6 -7.61 13.77 13.39
N ALA A 7 -6.76 14.44 12.62
CA ALA A 7 -6.73 15.90 12.58
C ALA A 7 -8.05 16.44 12.01
N VAL A 8 -8.84 17.11 12.84
CA VAL A 8 -10.03 17.87 12.43
C VAL A 8 -9.70 19.36 12.46
N ALA A 9 -10.40 20.17 11.67
CA ALA A 9 -10.16 21.61 11.63
C ALA A 9 -10.74 22.31 12.87
N PHE A 10 -10.01 22.25 13.99
CA PHE A 10 -10.42 22.84 15.27
C PHE A 10 -10.83 24.31 15.17
N GLU A 11 -10.22 25.10 14.28
CA GLU A 11 -10.55 26.52 14.07
C GLU A 11 -11.93 26.74 13.42
N THR A 12 -12.47 25.73 12.73
CA THR A 12 -13.78 25.79 12.04
C THR A 12 -14.88 25.07 12.81
N ILE A 13 -14.54 24.36 13.89
CA ILE A 13 -15.51 23.68 14.74
C ILE A 13 -16.21 24.71 15.62
N ASP A 14 -17.54 24.76 15.52
CA ASP A 14 -18.39 25.51 16.42
C ASP A 14 -18.92 24.56 17.49
N THR A 15 -18.36 24.63 18.70
CA THR A 15 -18.77 23.77 19.81
C THR A 15 -20.23 23.94 20.22
N SER A 16 -20.88 25.08 19.90
CA SER A 16 -22.31 25.28 20.17
C SER A 16 -23.21 24.42 19.28
N LEU A 17 -22.69 23.99 18.12
CA LEU A 17 -23.36 23.11 17.16
C LEU A 17 -23.00 21.63 17.37
N TRP A 18 -22.22 21.30 18.41
CA TRP A 18 -21.82 19.94 18.71
C TRP A 18 -23.04 19.08 19.09
N GLY A 19 -23.44 18.20 18.18
CA GLY A 19 -24.60 17.32 18.36
C GLY A 19 -25.89 17.83 17.75
N VAL A 20 -25.84 18.98 17.07
CA VAL A 20 -26.96 19.49 16.30
C VAL A 20 -26.87 18.92 14.87
N PRO A 21 -27.87 18.14 14.40
CA PRO A 21 -27.93 17.67 13.02
C PRO A 21 -27.76 18.82 12.03
N ALA A 22 -27.06 18.55 10.93
CA ALA A 22 -26.80 19.52 9.89
C ALA A 22 -27.85 19.37 8.76
N PRO A 23 -28.89 20.22 8.72
CA PRO A 23 -29.85 20.24 7.60
C PRO A 23 -29.21 20.66 6.26
N ALA A 24 -29.98 20.54 5.17
CA ALA A 24 -29.48 20.73 3.81
C ALA A 24 -28.92 22.15 3.49
N ASP A 25 -29.29 23.16 4.28
CA ASP A 25 -28.97 24.57 4.05
C ASP A 25 -27.86 25.13 4.96
N VAL A 26 -27.22 24.29 5.77
CA VAL A 26 -26.24 24.77 6.76
C VAL A 26 -25.01 25.44 6.15
N ASN A 27 -24.36 26.28 6.97
CA ASN A 27 -23.10 26.93 6.63
C ASN A 27 -21.90 25.97 6.80
N LYS A 28 -20.71 26.42 6.37
CA LYS A 28 -19.46 25.66 6.45
C LYS A 28 -19.11 25.21 7.88
N ALA A 29 -19.29 26.08 8.88
CA ALA A 29 -18.91 25.78 10.26
C ALA A 29 -19.77 24.65 10.83
N HIS A 30 -21.09 24.69 10.60
CA HIS A 30 -22.00 23.65 11.05
C HIS A 30 -21.75 22.32 10.32
N ALA A 31 -21.61 22.33 8.99
CA ALA A 31 -21.29 21.11 8.23
C ALA A 31 -19.96 20.49 8.70
N THR A 32 -18.94 21.32 8.95
CA THR A 32 -17.63 20.86 9.46
C THR A 32 -17.75 20.31 10.88
N THR A 33 -18.56 20.95 11.73
CA THR A 33 -18.80 20.49 13.11
C THR A 33 -19.52 19.15 13.13
N TRP A 34 -20.53 18.97 12.28
CA TRP A 34 -21.23 17.69 12.15
C TRP A 34 -20.25 16.56 11.78
N VAL A 35 -19.46 16.74 10.73
CA VAL A 35 -18.46 15.73 10.32
C VAL A 35 -17.42 15.47 11.42
N ALA A 36 -16.93 16.52 12.09
CA ALA A 36 -15.98 16.37 13.18
C ALA A 36 -16.57 15.57 14.36
N LYS A 37 -17.84 15.82 14.70
CA LYS A 37 -18.57 15.03 15.70
C LYS A 37 -18.71 13.58 15.25
N THR A 38 -19.15 13.34 14.02
CA THR A 38 -19.31 11.98 13.49
C THR A 38 -18.01 11.17 13.56
N ILE A 39 -16.87 11.77 13.18
CA ILE A 39 -15.55 11.14 13.33
C ILE A 39 -15.26 10.76 14.79
N HIS A 40 -15.57 11.67 15.72
CA HIS A 40 -15.40 11.44 17.15
C HIS A 40 -16.31 10.32 17.66
N ASP A 41 -17.56 10.28 17.21
CA ASP A 41 -18.53 9.28 17.65
C ASP A 41 -18.17 7.89 17.12
N TYR A 42 -17.72 7.77 15.87
CA TYR A 42 -17.14 6.51 15.38
C TYR A 42 -15.96 6.05 16.23
N HIS A 43 -15.12 6.99 16.68
CA HIS A 43 -14.01 6.66 17.56
C HIS A 43 -14.50 6.09 18.90
N LEU A 44 -15.49 6.71 19.53
CA LEU A 44 -16.05 6.26 20.81
C LEU A 44 -16.85 4.97 20.70
N ALA A 45 -17.66 4.83 19.65
CA ALA A 45 -18.50 3.67 19.41
C ALA A 45 -17.68 2.42 19.08
N MET A 46 -16.42 2.58 18.68
CA MET A 46 -15.51 1.47 18.38
C MET A 46 -16.15 0.56 17.33
N VAL A 47 -16.54 1.15 16.20
CA VAL A 47 -17.18 0.48 15.07
C VAL A 47 -16.22 0.35 13.88
N TRP A 48 -16.36 -0.74 13.12
CA TRP A 48 -15.54 -1.12 11.95
C TRP A 48 -16.39 -1.79 10.87
N ASP A 49 -15.83 -1.84 9.66
CA ASP A 49 -16.36 -2.56 8.50
C ASP A 49 -17.85 -2.25 8.24
N ASP A 50 -18.69 -3.27 8.08
CA ASP A 50 -20.10 -3.16 7.71
C ASP A 50 -20.89 -2.29 8.70
N HIS A 51 -20.64 -2.44 10.01
CA HIS A 51 -21.34 -1.63 11.02
C HIS A 51 -20.99 -0.15 10.93
N LEU A 52 -19.72 0.17 10.65
CA LEU A 52 -19.31 1.56 10.42
C LEU A 52 -19.91 2.11 9.13
N PHE A 53 -20.10 1.27 8.10
CA PHE A 53 -20.77 1.68 6.88
C PHE A 53 -22.25 1.97 7.11
N ASP A 54 -22.95 1.12 7.87
CA ASP A 54 -24.36 1.33 8.24
C ASP A 54 -24.55 2.62 9.05
N ASP A 55 -23.71 2.86 10.05
CA ASP A 55 -23.71 4.11 10.83
C ASP A 55 -23.48 5.33 9.92
N TYR A 56 -22.57 5.21 8.95
CA TYR A 56 -22.30 6.25 7.97
C TYR A 56 -23.49 6.55 7.06
N LEU A 57 -24.23 5.54 6.62
CA LEU A 57 -25.44 5.78 5.83
C LEU A 57 -26.49 6.54 6.65
N GLY A 58 -26.68 6.19 7.93
CA GLY A 58 -27.62 6.87 8.81
C GLY A 58 -27.20 8.31 9.15
N ASP A 59 -25.94 8.55 9.49
CA ASP A 59 -25.44 9.87 9.90
C ASP A 59 -25.42 10.90 8.76
N PHE A 60 -25.37 10.43 7.51
CA PHE A 60 -25.35 11.25 6.31
C PHE A 60 -26.59 11.02 5.42
N GLU A 61 -27.66 10.46 5.97
CA GLU A 61 -28.93 10.33 5.27
C GLU A 61 -29.43 11.71 4.80
N GLY A 62 -29.81 11.81 3.53
CA GLY A 62 -30.28 13.07 2.93
C GLY A 62 -29.19 14.11 2.65
N TRP A 63 -27.91 13.82 2.93
CA TRP A 63 -26.83 14.73 2.58
C TRP A 63 -26.62 14.80 1.07
N THR A 64 -26.51 16.01 0.54
CA THR A 64 -26.16 16.22 -0.87
C THR A 64 -24.66 16.39 -1.04
N LYS A 65 -24.19 16.28 -2.30
CA LYS A 65 -22.80 16.56 -2.66
C LYS A 65 -22.37 17.98 -2.25
N GLU A 66 -23.27 18.96 -2.34
CA GLU A 66 -23.02 20.35 -1.97
C GLU A 66 -22.69 20.49 -0.49
N LEU A 67 -23.34 19.72 0.39
CA LEU A 67 -23.02 19.72 1.82
C LEU A 67 -21.60 19.21 2.08
N PHE A 68 -21.19 18.11 1.44
CA PHE A 68 -19.81 17.62 1.55
C PHE A 68 -18.79 18.62 1.01
N LEU A 69 -19.14 19.39 -0.04
CA LEU A 69 -18.27 20.45 -0.58
C LEU A 69 -18.14 21.67 0.35
N LYS A 70 -19.11 21.91 1.24
CA LYS A 70 -19.03 22.98 2.25
C LYS A 70 -18.08 22.63 3.39
N VAL A 71 -17.93 21.35 3.72
CA VAL A 71 -17.07 20.87 4.81
C VAL A 71 -15.63 21.29 4.58
N GLU A 72 -14.94 21.67 5.65
CA GLU A 72 -13.50 21.93 5.60
C GLU A 72 -12.73 20.70 5.07
N ARG A 73 -11.80 20.94 4.13
CA ARG A 73 -11.14 19.89 3.35
C ARG A 73 -10.36 18.89 4.21
N GLY A 74 -9.63 19.35 5.23
CA GLY A 74 -8.89 18.51 6.17
C GLY A 74 -9.82 17.59 6.97
N THR A 75 -10.93 18.13 7.44
CA THR A 75 -11.96 17.39 8.18
C THR A 75 -12.61 16.33 7.30
N LEU A 76 -12.94 16.67 6.05
CA LEU A 76 -13.49 15.73 5.08
C LEU A 76 -12.48 14.62 4.70
N LYS A 77 -11.19 14.98 4.58
CA LYS A 77 -10.12 14.00 4.37
C LYS A 77 -10.01 13.05 5.56
N SER A 78 -10.10 13.56 6.78
CA SER A 78 -10.08 12.74 8.00
C SER A 78 -11.24 11.76 8.06
N LEU A 79 -12.45 12.18 7.68
CA LEU A 79 -13.59 11.26 7.55
C LEU A 79 -13.28 10.11 6.57
N LYS A 80 -12.82 10.43 5.35
CA LYS A 80 -12.43 9.40 4.36
C LYS A 80 -11.32 8.48 4.91
N THR A 81 -10.35 9.01 5.63
CA THR A 81 -9.27 8.23 6.25
C THR A 81 -9.80 7.29 7.33
N VAL A 82 -10.69 7.74 8.21
CA VAL A 82 -11.30 6.93 9.27
C VAL A 82 -12.06 5.75 8.68
N LEU A 83 -12.93 6.02 7.70
CA LEU A 83 -13.72 5.00 7.02
C LEU A 83 -12.81 3.92 6.40
N ARG A 84 -11.81 4.34 5.61
CA ARG A 84 -10.88 3.41 4.93
C ARG A 84 -10.02 2.63 5.92
N HIS A 85 -9.43 3.29 6.92
CA HIS A 85 -8.60 2.64 7.93
C HIS A 85 -9.38 1.57 8.69
N ARG A 86 -10.69 1.76 8.85
CA ARG A 86 -11.56 0.84 9.57
C ARG A 86 -12.29 -0.18 8.68
N GLY A 87 -11.88 -0.30 7.41
CA GLY A 87 -12.33 -1.36 6.50
C GLY A 87 -13.41 -0.96 5.50
N VAL A 88 -13.90 0.28 5.54
CA VAL A 88 -14.95 0.76 4.62
C VAL A 88 -14.31 1.35 3.36
N TYR A 89 -14.60 0.76 2.20
CA TYR A 89 -14.09 1.29 0.94
C TYR A 89 -14.89 2.51 0.50
N THR A 90 -14.20 3.59 0.19
CA THR A 90 -14.80 4.86 -0.23
C THR A 90 -14.55 5.13 -1.72
N GLY A 91 -14.37 4.10 -2.53
CA GLY A 91 -13.88 4.24 -3.91
C GLY A 91 -12.41 4.65 -3.99
N SER A 92 -11.94 4.87 -5.23
CA SER A 92 -10.52 5.08 -5.51
C SER A 92 -9.89 6.23 -4.71
N ASN A 93 -8.62 6.04 -4.34
CA ASN A 93 -7.82 7.10 -3.73
C ASN A 93 -7.68 8.35 -4.61
N ARG A 94 -7.79 8.22 -5.93
CA ARG A 94 -7.69 9.35 -6.88
C ARG A 94 -8.99 10.14 -7.02
N ALA A 95 -10.11 9.57 -6.59
CA ALA A 95 -11.40 10.24 -6.68
C ALA A 95 -11.48 11.45 -5.75
N ARG A 96 -12.23 12.48 -6.18
CA ARG A 96 -12.51 13.64 -5.33
C ARG A 96 -13.19 13.19 -4.05
N ILE A 97 -12.77 13.73 -2.90
CA ILE A 97 -13.20 13.25 -1.58
C ILE A 97 -14.71 13.41 -1.40
N ALA A 98 -15.27 14.59 -1.71
CA ALA A 98 -16.71 14.83 -1.62
C ALA A 98 -17.51 13.87 -2.52
N ASP A 99 -17.08 13.67 -3.76
CA ASP A 99 -17.71 12.75 -4.70
C ASP A 99 -17.66 11.30 -4.19
N SER A 100 -16.53 10.89 -3.61
CA SER A 100 -16.34 9.56 -3.03
C SER A 100 -17.37 9.29 -1.92
N LEU A 101 -17.48 10.23 -0.98
CA LEU A 101 -18.35 10.12 0.19
C LEU A 101 -19.83 10.21 -0.21
N TYR A 102 -20.17 11.11 -1.13
CA TYR A 102 -21.52 11.21 -1.67
C TYR A 102 -21.95 9.96 -2.46
N ASN A 103 -21.06 9.38 -3.26
CA ASN A 103 -21.41 8.20 -4.04
C ASN A 103 -21.74 7.00 -3.14
N MET A 104 -21.07 6.87 -1.98
CA MET A 104 -21.37 5.81 -1.02
C MET A 104 -22.83 5.88 -0.54
N ILE A 105 -23.30 7.06 -0.13
CA ILE A 105 -24.70 7.24 0.28
C ILE A 105 -25.66 7.08 -0.90
N ALA A 106 -25.30 7.57 -2.10
CA ALA A 106 -26.17 7.50 -3.27
C ALA A 106 -26.35 6.08 -3.82
N THR A 107 -25.37 5.21 -3.62
CA THR A 107 -25.44 3.81 -4.05
C THR A 107 -26.02 2.88 -2.99
N GLU A 108 -26.05 3.30 -1.72
CA GLU A 108 -26.49 2.51 -0.55
C GLU A 108 -25.87 1.10 -0.49
N ASN A 109 -24.72 0.90 -1.13
CA ASN A 109 -24.08 -0.40 -1.26
C ASN A 109 -22.60 -0.29 -0.89
N ALA A 110 -22.14 -1.27 -0.11
CA ALA A 110 -20.72 -1.38 0.19
C ALA A 110 -19.94 -1.65 -1.09
N LEU A 111 -18.96 -0.79 -1.39
CA LEU A 111 -18.11 -0.96 -2.55
C LEU A 111 -17.05 -2.03 -2.27
N GLU A 112 -16.78 -2.87 -3.26
CA GLU A 112 -15.66 -3.80 -3.19
C GLU A 112 -14.33 -3.06 -3.36
N TRP A 113 -13.34 -3.45 -2.57
CA TRP A 113 -12.01 -2.87 -2.64
C TRP A 113 -11.31 -3.29 -3.94
N ASP A 114 -10.64 -2.32 -4.59
CA ASP A 114 -9.63 -2.65 -5.60
C ASP A 114 -8.53 -3.52 -4.96
N PRO A 115 -8.12 -4.66 -5.56
CA PRO A 115 -7.14 -5.57 -4.95
C PRO A 115 -5.79 -4.91 -4.62
N ALA A 116 -5.31 -3.99 -5.45
CA ALA A 116 -4.04 -3.31 -5.22
C ALA A 116 -4.16 -2.26 -4.10
N GLU A 117 -5.26 -1.50 -4.07
CA GLU A 117 -5.56 -0.60 -2.96
C GLU A 117 -5.77 -1.39 -1.65
N PHE A 118 -6.43 -2.55 -1.70
CA PHE A 118 -6.67 -3.41 -0.53
C PHE A 118 -5.37 -3.92 0.07
N GLN A 119 -4.43 -4.40 -0.75
CA GLN A 119 -3.14 -4.92 -0.28
C GLN A 119 -2.23 -3.84 0.31
N SER A 120 -2.31 -2.61 -0.22
CA SER A 120 -1.49 -1.48 0.24
C SER A 120 -2.10 -0.70 1.42
N MET A 121 -3.35 -0.99 1.78
CA MET A 121 -4.04 -0.27 2.85
C MET A 121 -3.53 -0.67 4.23
N ASP A 122 -3.28 0.31 5.08
CA ASP A 122 -3.02 0.09 6.50
C ASP A 122 -4.35 0.06 7.26
N PHE A 123 -4.89 -1.13 7.51
CA PHE A 123 -6.14 -1.33 8.25
C PHE A 123 -5.92 -1.39 9.76
N ASP A 124 -6.90 -0.93 10.55
CA ASP A 124 -6.94 -1.16 11.99
C ASP A 124 -6.99 -2.67 12.26
N SER A 125 -6.16 -3.15 13.19
CA SER A 125 -6.01 -4.58 13.49
C SER A 125 -7.31 -5.26 13.95
N ARG A 126 -8.31 -4.49 14.40
CA ARG A 126 -9.63 -4.99 14.80
C ARG A 126 -10.58 -5.21 13.64
N SER A 127 -10.32 -4.58 12.48
CA SER A 127 -11.18 -4.70 11.30
C SER A 127 -11.13 -6.11 10.69
N LYS A 128 -12.26 -6.57 10.16
CA LYS A 128 -12.36 -7.76 9.31
C LYS A 128 -11.50 -7.60 8.05
N ALA A 129 -11.40 -6.40 7.48
CA ALA A 129 -10.52 -6.10 6.35
C ALA A 129 -9.05 -6.42 6.66
N TYR A 130 -8.56 -6.04 7.85
CA TYR A 130 -7.21 -6.40 8.29
C TYR A 130 -7.00 -7.91 8.33
N LYS A 131 -7.93 -8.65 8.96
CA LYS A 131 -7.86 -10.12 9.03
C LYS A 131 -7.85 -10.76 7.64
N ARG A 132 -8.67 -10.26 6.71
CA ARG A 132 -8.69 -10.71 5.32
C ARG A 132 -7.37 -10.44 4.61
N GLN A 133 -6.77 -9.27 4.82
CA GLN A 133 -5.48 -8.90 4.24
C GLN A 133 -4.33 -9.79 4.74
N GLN A 134 -4.31 -10.13 6.03
CA GLN A 134 -3.29 -11.02 6.60
C GLN A 134 -3.42 -12.48 6.11
N ASN A 135 -4.66 -12.93 5.87
CA ASN A 135 -4.94 -14.29 5.38
C ASN A 135 -4.88 -14.40 3.85
N ALA A 136 -4.78 -13.28 3.13
CA ALA A 136 -4.67 -13.31 1.68
C ALA A 136 -3.30 -13.87 1.29
N PRO A 137 -3.23 -14.83 0.35
CA PRO A 137 -1.95 -15.24 -0.21
C PRO A 137 -1.28 -13.99 -0.77
N ARG A 138 -0.06 -13.70 -0.33
CA ARG A 138 0.74 -12.63 -0.93
C ARG A 138 0.77 -12.91 -2.43
N ILE A 139 0.29 -11.96 -3.22
CA ILE A 139 0.58 -11.99 -4.65
C ILE A 139 2.07 -11.68 -4.72
N ASP A 140 2.88 -12.75 -4.66
CA ASP A 140 4.26 -12.69 -5.13
C ASP A 140 4.17 -12.07 -6.51
N HIS A 141 4.81 -10.92 -6.69
CA HIS A 141 5.05 -10.39 -8.01
C HIS A 141 5.69 -11.51 -8.80
N VAL A 142 4.93 -12.12 -9.71
CA VAL A 142 5.48 -12.98 -10.74
C VAL A 142 6.54 -12.12 -11.43
N PRO A 143 7.84 -12.48 -11.37
CA PRO A 143 8.81 -11.80 -12.19
C PRO A 143 8.28 -11.91 -13.61
N GLU A 144 8.05 -10.76 -14.23
CA GLU A 144 7.64 -10.63 -15.63
C GLU A 144 8.37 -11.70 -16.44
N GLN A 145 7.64 -12.78 -16.80
CA GLN A 145 8.22 -13.87 -17.57
C GLN A 145 8.49 -13.27 -18.94
N GLN A 146 9.76 -12.94 -19.13
CA GLN A 146 10.36 -12.57 -20.39
C GLN A 146 9.80 -13.52 -21.47
N PRO A 147 9.20 -13.00 -22.56
CA PRO A 147 8.58 -13.85 -23.56
C PRO A 147 9.61 -14.85 -24.09
N PRO A 148 9.22 -16.12 -24.33
CA PRO A 148 10.16 -17.15 -24.74
C PRO A 148 10.85 -16.70 -26.03
N GLN A 149 12.18 -16.57 -25.97
CA GLN A 149 12.98 -16.37 -27.17
C GLN A 149 12.80 -17.60 -28.07
N PRO A 150 12.46 -17.42 -29.36
CA PRO A 150 12.35 -18.54 -30.28
C PRO A 150 13.72 -19.20 -30.47
N ALA A 151 13.76 -20.52 -30.29
CA ALA A 151 14.95 -21.33 -30.50
C ALA A 151 15.46 -21.20 -31.95
N PRO A 152 16.77 -21.06 -32.18
CA PRO A 152 17.31 -21.06 -33.54
C PRO A 152 17.27 -22.49 -34.11
N LEU A 153 16.37 -22.71 -35.08
CA LEU A 153 16.37 -23.89 -35.94
C LEU A 153 17.66 -23.90 -36.77
N ALA A 154 18.43 -24.97 -36.61
CA ALA A 154 19.63 -25.25 -37.38
C ALA A 154 19.33 -25.44 -38.88
N GLY A 155 20.20 -24.90 -39.73
CA GLY A 155 20.46 -25.49 -41.05
C GLY A 155 20.52 -24.55 -42.24
N THR A 156 21.61 -23.80 -42.39
CA THR A 156 22.30 -23.67 -43.68
C THR A 156 23.73 -23.15 -43.46
N GLN A 157 24.70 -24.05 -43.60
CA GLN A 157 26.15 -23.77 -43.66
C GLN A 157 26.52 -23.24 -45.06
N PRO A 158 27.63 -22.49 -45.25
CA PRO A 158 28.95 -23.14 -45.36
C PRO A 158 30.13 -22.21 -44.88
N PRO A 159 31.41 -22.47 -45.19
CA PRO A 159 32.34 -23.23 -44.33
C PRO A 159 33.62 -22.45 -43.96
N GLN A 160 34.26 -22.75 -42.82
CA GLN A 160 35.72 -23.04 -42.82
C GLN A 160 36.24 -23.56 -41.47
N LEU A 161 36.93 -24.70 -41.58
CA LEU A 161 37.71 -25.37 -40.55
C LEU A 161 39.14 -24.82 -40.50
N GLN A 162 39.64 -24.49 -39.31
CA GLN A 162 41.07 -24.52 -38.97
C GLN A 162 41.20 -24.51 -37.44
N LEU A 163 41.15 -25.68 -36.78
CA LEU A 163 42.23 -26.65 -36.53
C LEU A 163 43.40 -26.10 -35.67
N GLN A 164 43.39 -26.52 -34.40
CA GLN A 164 44.53 -26.82 -33.53
C GLN A 164 45.54 -25.71 -33.19
N SER A 165 45.36 -25.10 -32.01
CA SER A 165 46.47 -24.46 -31.29
C SER A 165 47.30 -25.55 -30.59
N GLN A 166 48.45 -25.82 -31.19
CA GLN A 166 49.47 -26.77 -30.73
C GLN A 166 50.03 -26.45 -29.35
N GLN A 167 50.38 -27.53 -28.66
CA GLN A 167 51.33 -27.63 -27.56
C GLN A 167 52.61 -26.83 -27.86
N GLN A 168 53.05 -25.98 -26.93
CA GLN A 168 54.41 -25.44 -26.95
C GLN A 168 55.35 -26.39 -26.20
N PRO A 169 56.42 -26.90 -26.84
CA PRO A 169 57.51 -27.57 -26.14
C PRO A 169 58.44 -26.57 -25.44
N PRO A 170 59.17 -27.00 -24.40
CA PRO A 170 60.02 -26.14 -23.59
C PRO A 170 61.34 -25.82 -24.29
N THR A 171 61.68 -24.54 -24.39
CA THR A 171 63.05 -24.12 -24.77
C THR A 171 63.97 -24.25 -23.57
N ARG A 172 64.97 -25.10 -23.72
CA ARG A 172 65.94 -25.49 -22.71
C ARG A 172 67.09 -24.47 -22.65
N ARG A 173 67.54 -24.21 -21.41
CA ARG A 173 68.96 -24.05 -21.00
C ARG A 173 69.52 -22.62 -20.90
N ALA A 174 69.70 -22.17 -19.66
CA ALA A 174 70.94 -21.53 -19.22
C ALA A 174 71.33 -22.10 -17.83
N LEU A 175 72.55 -22.62 -17.77
CA LEU A 175 73.20 -23.14 -16.57
C LEU A 175 73.57 -22.00 -15.61
N ARG A 176 73.50 -22.29 -14.29
CA ARG A 176 74.46 -21.92 -13.22
C ARG A 176 73.89 -22.55 -11.93
N SER A 177 74.34 -23.74 -11.54
CA SER A 177 75.56 -24.04 -10.75
C SER A 177 75.56 -23.44 -9.34
N GLY A 178 75.59 -24.32 -8.34
CA GLY A 178 75.63 -24.04 -6.90
C GLY A 178 74.26 -24.29 -6.27
N THR A 179 74.03 -25.21 -5.35
CA THR A 179 74.81 -25.41 -4.13
C THR A 179 74.63 -26.82 -3.56
N ILE A 180 75.72 -27.25 -2.95
CA ILE A 180 76.08 -28.49 -2.28
C ILE A 180 75.09 -28.87 -1.14
N ARG A 181 74.71 -30.15 -1.08
CA ARG A 181 74.18 -30.89 0.10
C ARG A 181 75.31 -31.08 1.14
N PRO A 182 75.08 -31.64 2.34
CA PRO A 182 73.92 -31.67 3.25
C PRO A 182 74.38 -31.34 4.71
N LYS A 183 73.53 -31.49 5.73
CA LYS A 183 73.81 -32.41 6.86
C LYS A 183 72.59 -32.53 7.81
N PRO A 184 72.20 -33.75 8.22
CA PRO A 184 71.20 -34.03 9.24
C PRO A 184 71.84 -34.29 10.62
N GLU A 185 71.08 -34.13 11.70
CA GLU A 185 71.22 -34.73 13.05
C GLU A 185 70.35 -33.88 14.00
N ALA A 186 69.59 -34.38 14.96
CA ALA A 186 69.10 -35.69 15.38
C ALA A 186 68.02 -35.40 16.45
N PRO A 187 67.10 -36.33 16.76
CA PRO A 187 66.13 -36.16 17.84
C PRO A 187 66.68 -36.77 19.13
N GLU A 188 66.40 -36.18 20.30
CA GLU A 188 66.22 -36.95 21.54
C GLU A 188 65.55 -36.12 22.65
N ARG A 189 64.42 -36.68 23.12
CA ARG A 189 63.77 -36.60 24.45
C ARG A 189 63.27 -35.26 25.00
#